data_AF-A0A2D6G1Q5-F1
#
_entry.id   AF-A0A2D6G1Q5-F1
#
_cell.length_a   1.000
_cell.length_b   1.000
_cell.length_c   1.000
_cell.angle_alpha   90.00
_cell.angle_beta   90.00
_cell.angle_gamma   90.00
#
_symmetry.space_group_name_H-M   'P 1'
#
loop_
_entity.id
_entity.type
_entity.pdbx_description
1 polymer ?
#
loop_
_entity_poly.entity_id
_entity_poly.type
_entity_poly.pdbx_seq_one_letter_code
_entity_poly.pdbx_strand_id
1 'polypeptide(L)'
;MRDLLPAGEAEARLKKRFGSVNVWRPIKSPVESAPLGICGYDSLADGDLIVSERRYQGRVGGIYSLAHNPDQRWVYFSKMQRHEVLLLKCYDSLTDGTARWTAHGAFDDPNAPAGAAPRESIEIRTMMFWD
;
A
#
# COMPACT_ATOMS: atom_id res chain seq x y z
N MET A 1 11.25 9.30 6.89
CA MET A 1 12.46 9.68 6.13
C MET A 1 13.43 10.39 7.04
N ARG A 2 13.08 11.56 7.59
CA ARG A 2 13.91 12.24 8.59
C ARG A 2 14.14 11.41 9.86
N ASP A 3 13.20 10.55 10.22
CA ASP A 3 13.37 9.61 11.34
C ASP A 3 14.15 8.32 10.98
N LEU A 4 14.48 8.11 9.70
CA LEU A 4 15.05 6.84 9.21
C LEU A 4 16.47 6.97 8.66
N LEU A 5 16.91 8.19 8.37
CA LEU A 5 18.21 8.48 7.75
C LEU A 5 18.91 9.59 8.54
N PRO A 6 20.25 9.68 8.50
CA PRO A 6 20.98 10.83 9.01
C PRO A 6 20.44 12.14 8.42
N ALA A 7 20.38 13.20 9.22
CA ALA A 7 19.67 14.44 8.86
C ALA A 7 20.13 15.03 7.50
N GLY A 8 21.44 15.16 7.29
CA GLY A 8 21.99 15.70 6.03
C GLY A 8 21.69 14.81 4.83
N GLU A 9 21.69 13.50 5.00
CA GLU A 9 21.32 12.56 3.94
C GLU A 9 19.82 12.65 3.61
N ALA A 10 18.97 12.69 4.64
CA ALA A 10 17.53 12.85 4.47
C ALA A 10 17.22 14.15 3.70
N GLU A 11 17.84 15.27 4.07
CA GLU A 11 17.65 16.55 3.39
C GLU A 11 18.11 16.51 1.93
N ALA A 12 19.28 15.94 1.66
CA ALA A 12 19.80 15.83 0.29
C ALA A 12 18.86 15.00 -0.60
N ARG A 13 18.40 13.85 -0.10
CA ARG A 13 17.54 12.94 -0.85
C ARG A 13 16.12 13.47 -1.06
N LEU A 14 15.56 14.19 -0.10
CA LEU A 14 14.20 14.76 -0.18
C LEU A 14 14.09 15.96 -1.15
N LYS A 15 15.22 16.51 -1.62
CA LYS A 15 15.26 17.55 -2.68
C LYS A 15 15.08 16.98 -4.09
N LYS A 16 15.24 15.65 -4.25
CA LYS A 16 15.08 14.95 -5.53
C LYS A 16 13.75 14.20 -5.54
N ARG A 17 13.47 13.45 -6.61
CA ARG A 17 12.34 12.51 -6.61
C ARG A 17 12.60 11.42 -5.56
N PHE A 18 11.58 11.11 -4.78
CA PHE A 18 11.58 10.02 -3.81
C PHE A 18 10.20 9.36 -3.75
N GLY A 19 10.17 8.13 -3.29
CA GLY A 19 8.95 7.34 -3.26
C GLY A 19 9.02 6.18 -2.29
N SER A 20 7.91 5.44 -2.22
CA SER A 20 7.85 4.18 -1.50
C SER A 20 7.06 3.15 -2.30
N VAL A 21 7.62 1.95 -2.40
CA VAL A 21 6.94 0.78 -2.95
C VAL A 21 6.99 -0.30 -1.90
N ASN A 22 5.84 -0.93 -1.65
CA ASN A 22 5.78 -2.10 -0.82
C ASN A 22 5.77 -3.35 -1.70
N VAL A 23 6.59 -4.33 -1.35
CA VAL A 23 6.59 -5.66 -1.95
C VAL A 23 5.70 -6.54 -1.08
N TRP A 24 4.57 -6.97 -1.62
CA TRP A 24 3.62 -7.81 -0.93
C TRP A 24 3.58 -9.20 -1.54
N ARG A 25 3.60 -10.25 -0.71
CA ARG A 25 3.37 -11.62 -1.18
C ARG A 25 2.71 -12.52 -0.13
N PRO A 26 2.00 -13.58 -0.55
CA PRO A 26 1.56 -14.63 0.36
C PRO A 26 2.77 -15.40 0.93
N ILE A 27 2.68 -15.79 2.21
CA ILE A 27 3.60 -16.74 2.85
C ILE A 27 3.09 -18.16 2.63
N LYS A 28 1.77 -18.35 2.82
CA LYS A 28 1.03 -19.59 2.57
C LYS A 28 0.15 -19.42 1.33
N SER A 29 -0.05 -20.50 0.57
CA SER A 29 -0.84 -20.48 -0.67
C SER A 29 -1.77 -21.68 -0.79
N PRO A 30 -2.88 -21.54 -1.54
CA PRO A 30 -3.42 -20.28 -2.07
C PRO A 30 -3.92 -19.35 -0.95
N VAL A 31 -4.07 -18.06 -1.24
CA VAL A 31 -4.85 -17.15 -0.38
C VAL A 31 -6.34 -17.51 -0.52
N GLU A 32 -6.92 -18.10 0.52
CA GLU A 32 -8.31 -18.58 0.52
C GLU A 32 -9.30 -17.65 1.24
N SER A 33 -8.80 -16.82 2.16
CA SER A 33 -9.57 -15.83 2.91
C SER A 33 -8.84 -14.50 2.95
N ALA A 34 -9.57 -13.42 3.25
CA ALA A 34 -9.02 -12.07 3.39
C ALA A 34 -8.07 -11.63 2.25
N PRO A 35 -8.43 -11.81 0.95
CA PRO A 35 -7.57 -11.38 -0.15
C PRO A 35 -7.22 -9.89 -0.10
N LEU A 36 -6.14 -9.50 -0.78
CA LEU A 36 -5.73 -8.10 -0.86
C LEU A 36 -6.45 -7.42 -2.02
N GLY A 37 -7.41 -6.54 -1.68
CA GLY A 37 -8.03 -5.62 -2.62
C GLY A 37 -7.12 -4.44 -2.91
N ILE A 38 -7.09 -4.00 -4.16
CA ILE A 38 -6.26 -2.89 -4.66
C ILE A 38 -7.18 -1.95 -5.43
N CYS A 39 -7.18 -0.68 -5.08
CA CYS A 39 -7.92 0.33 -5.82
C CYS A 39 -7.06 0.89 -6.96
N GLY A 40 -7.64 0.98 -8.16
CA GLY A 40 -7.00 1.62 -9.31
C GLY A 40 -6.74 3.11 -9.02
N TYR A 41 -5.52 3.58 -9.26
CA TYR A 41 -5.12 4.96 -8.96
C TYR A 41 -5.92 6.00 -9.76
N ASP A 42 -6.36 5.61 -10.96
CA ASP A 42 -7.19 6.36 -11.90
C ASP A 42 -8.68 6.41 -11.49
N SER A 43 -9.02 5.82 -10.34
CA SER A 43 -10.33 5.87 -9.70
C SER A 43 -10.29 6.43 -8.28
N LEU A 44 -9.11 6.85 -7.81
CA LEU A 44 -8.94 7.48 -6.50
C LEU A 44 -9.09 9.00 -6.67
N ALA A 45 -10.16 9.57 -6.11
CA ALA A 45 -10.29 11.01 -6.03
C ALA A 45 -9.47 11.56 -4.86
N ASP A 46 -8.86 12.74 -5.02
CA ASP A 46 -8.11 13.39 -3.94
C ASP A 46 -8.98 13.62 -2.69
N GLY A 47 -10.28 13.87 -2.89
CA GLY A 47 -11.27 14.03 -1.81
C GLY A 47 -11.54 12.76 -1.01
N ASP A 48 -11.19 11.58 -1.53
CA ASP A 48 -11.36 10.31 -0.82
C ASP A 48 -10.23 10.07 0.20
N LEU A 49 -9.10 10.79 0.09
CA LEU A 49 -7.90 10.59 0.90
C LEU A 49 -7.96 11.42 2.20
N ILE A 50 -8.37 10.79 3.28
CA ILE A 50 -8.51 11.43 4.59
C ILE A 50 -7.19 11.29 5.37
N VAL A 51 -6.52 12.41 5.62
CA VAL A 51 -5.32 12.46 6.46
C VAL A 51 -5.65 11.91 7.84
N SER A 52 -4.91 10.90 8.27
CA SER A 52 -5.07 10.23 9.54
C SER A 52 -3.71 10.10 10.23
N GLU A 53 -3.70 10.30 11.54
CA GLU A 53 -2.49 10.13 12.33
C GLU A 53 -2.37 8.71 12.87
N ARG A 54 -1.18 8.15 12.78
CA ARG A 54 -0.82 6.88 13.43
C ARG A 54 0.16 7.16 14.55
N ARG A 55 -0.34 7.13 15.79
CA ARG A 55 0.43 7.48 16.99
C ARG A 55 1.06 6.23 17.60
N TYR A 56 2.37 6.27 17.76
CA TYR A 56 3.19 5.28 18.45
C TYR A 56 3.96 5.93 19.59
N GLN A 57 4.51 5.11 20.49
CA GLN A 57 5.42 5.60 21.52
C GLN A 57 6.63 6.26 20.86
N GLY A 58 6.77 7.58 21.02
CA GLY A 58 7.89 8.36 20.47
C GLY A 58 7.78 8.72 18.99
N ARG A 59 6.67 8.44 18.30
CA ARG A 59 6.49 8.79 16.88
C ARG A 59 5.04 9.01 16.48
N VAL A 60 4.77 10.12 15.80
CA VAL A 60 3.50 10.34 15.09
C VAL A 60 3.75 10.18 13.59
N GLY A 61 3.19 9.13 13.00
CA GLY A 61 3.19 8.92 11.55
C GLY A 61 1.92 9.45 10.91
N GLY A 62 1.96 9.74 9.61
CA GLY A 62 0.78 10.02 8.80
C GLY A 62 0.42 8.83 7.92
N ILE A 63 -0.87 8.57 7.74
CA ILE A 63 -1.45 7.67 6.75
C ILE A 63 -2.67 8.35 6.11
N TYR A 64 -3.03 7.96 4.91
CA TYR A 64 -4.34 8.27 4.36
C TYR A 64 -5.30 7.11 4.65
N SER A 65 -6.40 7.40 5.32
CA SER A 65 -7.58 6.54 5.30
C SER A 65 -8.37 6.84 4.03
N LEU A 66 -8.96 5.81 3.43
CA LEU A 66 -9.75 5.98 2.20
C LEU A 66 -11.24 6.04 2.54
N ALA A 67 -11.90 7.11 2.13
CA ALA A 67 -13.36 7.22 2.20
C ALA A 67 -14.01 6.33 1.12
N HIS A 68 -15.20 5.81 1.40
CA HIS A 68 -15.97 5.10 0.39
C HIS A 68 -16.39 6.07 -0.73
N ASN A 69 -16.16 5.66 -1.97
CA ASN A 69 -16.65 6.33 -3.16
C ASN A 69 -17.07 5.24 -4.17
N PRO A 70 -18.32 5.26 -4.69
CA PRO A 70 -18.81 4.24 -5.62
C PRO A 70 -18.06 4.20 -6.96
N ASP A 71 -17.34 5.27 -7.33
CA ASP A 71 -16.54 5.32 -8.56
C ASP A 71 -15.18 4.59 -8.42
N GLN A 72 -14.81 4.17 -7.21
CA GLN A 72 -13.59 3.42 -6.95
C GLN A 72 -13.62 2.05 -7.62
N ARG A 73 -12.61 1.76 -8.42
CA ARG A 73 -12.46 0.47 -9.09
C ARG A 73 -11.48 -0.40 -8.32
N TRP A 74 -12.01 -1.43 -7.69
CA TRP A 74 -11.26 -2.39 -6.90
C TRP A 74 -11.00 -3.67 -7.69
N VAL A 75 -9.77 -4.16 -7.60
CA VAL A 75 -9.34 -5.45 -8.15
C VAL A 75 -8.64 -6.27 -7.09
N TYR A 76 -8.64 -7.59 -7.25
CA TYR A 76 -7.89 -8.50 -6.39
C TYR A 76 -7.48 -9.76 -7.15
N PHE A 77 -6.48 -10.45 -6.64
CA PHE A 77 -6.03 -11.74 -7.18
C PHE A 77 -6.71 -12.86 -6.40
N SER A 78 -7.65 -13.55 -7.04
CA SER A 78 -8.28 -14.73 -6.45
C SER A 78 -7.26 -15.86 -6.33
N LYS A 79 -7.20 -16.52 -5.16
CA LYS A 79 -6.30 -17.66 -4.91
C LYS A 79 -4.83 -17.37 -5.22
N MET A 80 -4.37 -16.16 -4.89
CA MET A 80 -2.99 -15.75 -5.14
C MET A 80 -1.99 -16.74 -4.52
N GLN A 81 -0.96 -17.09 -5.29
CA GLN A 81 0.05 -18.09 -5.00
C GLN A 81 1.28 -17.45 -4.37
N ARG A 82 2.07 -18.26 -3.65
CA ARG A 82 3.28 -17.82 -2.94
C ARG A 82 4.38 -17.27 -3.87
N HIS A 83 4.38 -17.69 -5.13
CA HIS A 83 5.34 -17.23 -6.14
C HIS A 83 4.88 -15.97 -6.88
N GLU A 84 3.66 -15.51 -6.64
CA GLU A 84 3.16 -14.24 -7.16
C GLU A 84 3.50 -13.11 -6.17
N VAL A 85 3.76 -11.93 -6.71
CA VAL A 85 4.19 -10.76 -5.95
C VAL A 85 3.43 -9.54 -6.45
N LEU A 86 2.99 -8.70 -5.52
CA LEU A 86 2.41 -7.39 -5.81
C LEU A 86 3.41 -6.31 -5.45
N LEU A 87 3.56 -5.33 -6.34
CA LEU A 87 4.27 -4.10 -6.07
C LEU A 87 3.24 -2.99 -5.87
N LEU A 88 3.18 -2.47 -4.65
CA LEU A 88 2.23 -1.45 -4.25
C LEU A 88 2.93 -0.11 -4.18
N LYS A 89 2.62 0.80 -5.11
CA LYS A 89 3.23 2.13 -5.14
C LYS A 89 2.55 3.03 -4.10
N CYS A 90 3.07 2.95 -2.88
CA CYS A 90 2.48 3.65 -1.73
C CYS A 90 2.77 5.15 -1.70
N TYR A 91 3.81 5.64 -2.38
CA TYR A 91 4.06 7.07 -2.56
C TYR A 91 4.98 7.34 -3.74
N ASP A 92 4.74 8.42 -4.48
CA ASP A 92 5.71 9.07 -5.36
C ASP A 92 5.63 10.59 -5.20
N SER A 93 6.79 11.24 -5.08
CA SER A 93 6.89 12.69 -5.07
C SER A 93 6.64 13.30 -6.45
N LEU A 94 6.71 12.50 -7.52
CA LEU A 94 6.40 12.95 -8.87
C LEU A 94 4.91 13.28 -9.03
N THR A 95 4.61 14.38 -9.72
CA THR A 95 3.24 14.90 -9.94
C THR A 95 2.94 15.02 -11.44
N ASP A 96 3.27 13.99 -12.21
CA ASP A 96 3.17 13.94 -13.68
C ASP A 96 1.86 13.29 -14.19
N GLY A 97 0.88 13.10 -13.30
CA GLY A 97 -0.37 12.40 -13.58
C GLY A 97 -0.29 10.88 -13.46
N THR A 98 0.89 10.31 -13.17
CA THR A 98 1.01 8.88 -12.85
C THR A 98 0.58 8.59 -11.41
N ALA A 99 0.38 7.29 -11.10
CA ALA A 99 0.04 6.84 -9.77
C ALA A 99 1.01 7.39 -8.71
N ARG A 100 0.46 8.17 -7.77
CA ARG A 100 1.18 8.63 -6.58
C ARG A 100 0.90 7.76 -5.37
N TRP A 101 -0.29 7.18 -5.30
CA TRP A 101 -0.78 6.40 -4.19
C TRP A 101 -1.42 5.11 -4.73
N THR A 102 -1.53 4.11 -3.87
CA THR A 102 -2.27 2.88 -4.17
C THR A 102 -2.96 2.45 -2.88
N ALA A 103 -4.27 2.68 -2.80
CA ALA A 103 -5.06 2.19 -1.70
C ALA A 103 -5.22 0.67 -1.82
N HIS A 104 -5.01 -0.02 -0.70
CA HIS A 104 -5.12 -1.47 -0.63
C HIS A 104 -5.51 -1.89 0.78
N GLY A 105 -6.19 -3.02 0.89
CA GLY A 105 -6.68 -3.54 2.16
C GLY A 105 -7.16 -4.97 2.03
N ALA A 106 -7.28 -5.65 3.16
CA ALA A 106 -7.98 -6.94 3.19
C ALA A 106 -9.49 -6.70 3.14
N PHE A 107 -10.23 -7.62 2.54
CA PHE A 107 -11.69 -7.63 2.59
C PHE A 107 -12.21 -9.06 2.82
N ASP A 108 -13.43 -9.17 3.33
CA ASP A 108 -14.10 -10.46 3.50
C ASP A 108 -14.63 -10.94 2.14
N ASP A 109 -14.02 -12.00 1.58
CA ASP A 109 -14.47 -12.58 0.31
C ASP A 109 -15.73 -13.43 0.55
N PRO A 110 -16.90 -13.05 0.01
CA PRO A 110 -18.14 -13.81 0.17
C PRO A 110 -18.07 -15.20 -0.48
N ASN A 111 -17.08 -15.44 -1.35
CA ASN A 111 -16.85 -16.73 -2.01
C ASN A 111 -15.81 -17.59 -1.29
N ALA A 112 -15.28 -17.14 -0.14
CA ALA A 112 -14.35 -17.94 0.65
C ALA A 112 -15.00 -19.26 1.10
N PRO A 113 -14.34 -20.42 0.92
CA PRO A 113 -14.86 -21.70 1.38
C PRO A 113 -15.11 -21.72 2.89
N ALA A 114 -16.09 -22.51 3.33
CA ALA A 114 -16.24 -22.83 4.75
C ALA A 114 -14.96 -23.49 5.27
N GLY A 115 -14.36 -22.92 6.31
CA GLY A 115 -13.09 -23.39 6.87
C GLY A 115 -11.84 -22.94 6.09
N ALA A 116 -11.95 -21.95 5.20
CA ALA A 116 -10.81 -21.35 4.51
C ALA A 116 -9.69 -20.97 5.50
N ALA A 117 -8.45 -21.31 5.14
CA ALA A 117 -7.32 -20.99 6.00
C ALA A 117 -7.14 -19.46 6.13
N PRO A 118 -6.83 -18.93 7.32
CA PRO A 118 -6.46 -17.52 7.47
C PRO A 118 -5.28 -17.14 6.59
N ARG A 119 -5.33 -15.96 5.97
CA ARG A 119 -4.22 -15.45 5.15
C ARG A 119 -2.97 -15.20 5.99
N GLU A 120 -1.85 -15.74 5.52
CA GLU A 120 -0.51 -15.38 5.97
C GLU A 120 0.23 -14.69 4.82
N SER A 121 0.70 -13.47 5.04
CA SER A 121 1.37 -12.66 4.03
C SER A 121 2.47 -11.81 4.66
N ILE A 122 3.44 -11.42 3.84
CA ILE A 122 4.47 -10.47 4.22
C ILE A 122 4.42 -9.26 3.31
N GLU A 123 4.63 -8.09 3.90
CA GLU A 123 4.76 -6.83 3.19
C GLU A 123 6.02 -6.12 3.66
N ILE A 124 6.88 -5.76 2.71
CA ILE A 124 8.12 -5.05 2.98
C ILE A 124 8.02 -3.68 2.32
N ARG A 125 8.19 -2.63 3.12
CA ARG A 125 8.25 -1.26 2.63
C ARG A 125 9.66 -0.90 2.20
N THR A 126 9.81 -0.47 0.96
CA THR A 126 11.07 -0.01 0.40
C THR A 126 10.97 1.47 0.05
N MET A 127 11.94 2.25 0.51
CA MET A 127 12.09 3.64 0.10
C MET A 127 12.94 3.72 -1.17
N MET A 128 12.51 4.55 -2.12
CA MET A 128 13.19 4.75 -3.39
C MET A 128 13.64 6.21 -3.49
N PHE A 129 14.84 6.40 -4.02
CA PHE A 129 15.46 7.71 -4.24
C PHE A 129 16.07 7.73 -5.62
N TRP A 130 15.84 8.83 -6.33
CA TRP A 130 16.42 9.06 -7.66
C TRP A 130 17.52 10.10 -7.57
N ASP A 131 18.46 10.03 -8.52
CA ASP A 131 19.57 10.96 -8.64
C ASP A 131 19.34 12.12 -9.61
#